data_AF-A0A3M1YSM2-F1
#
_entry.id   AF-A0A3M1YSM2-F1
#
_cell.length_a   1.000
_cell.length_b   1.000
_cell.length_c   1.000
_cell.angle_alpha   90.00
_cell.angle_beta   90.00
_cell.angle_gamma   90.00
#
_symmetry.space_group_name_H-M   'P 1'
#
loop_
_entity.id
_entity.type
_entity.pdbx_description
1 polymer ?
#
loop_
_entity_poly.entity_id
_entity_poly.type
_entity_poly.pdbx_seq_one_letter_code
_entity_poly.pdbx_strand_id
1 'polypeptide(L)'
;MTDICFGPDLDDRVIPTPPTPQGGFLFAGPKKLLAFLESALGLTGHPNNNDYLRIEQYRQALLRHLEQCPDAFYAASFVADQFATATELLSRRDELLLAGWGFDLVPEMPERLRTLAEIEQLFHQNAEDPAARLDPGFADRMVAIMHKLSVRPHPVRHIYLNERKELLPVHFRRLVEALAKQKGTVLHNPDAGTQAAEAPPTDLGNFKKRLVAPSGKKEKMRLQKDGSL
;
A
#
# COMPACT_ATOMS: atom_id res chain seq x y z
N MET A 1 15.76 -16.65 -0.05
CA MET A 1 15.58 -15.66 -1.13
C MET A 1 14.21 -15.88 -1.72
N THR A 2 13.45 -14.81 -1.96
CA THR A 2 12.02 -14.89 -2.26
C THR A 2 11.69 -14.02 -3.47
N ASP A 3 10.91 -14.56 -4.40
CA ASP A 3 10.33 -13.82 -5.51
C ASP A 3 8.91 -13.41 -5.15
N ILE A 4 8.50 -12.20 -5.49
CA ILE A 4 7.20 -11.64 -5.12
C ILE A 4 6.46 -11.21 -6.37
N CYS A 5 5.20 -11.60 -6.50
CA CYS A 5 4.23 -10.96 -7.39
C CYS A 5 3.31 -10.07 -6.55
N PHE A 6 3.39 -8.75 -6.78
CA PHE A 6 2.63 -7.75 -6.05
C PHE A 6 1.52 -7.15 -6.91
N GLY A 7 0.31 -7.07 -6.36
CA GLY A 7 -0.82 -6.37 -6.95
C GLY A 7 -1.82 -5.98 -5.87
N PRO A 8 -2.46 -4.80 -5.95
CA PRO A 8 -3.37 -4.30 -4.90
C PRO A 8 -4.46 -5.30 -4.49
N ASP A 9 -4.99 -6.06 -5.44
CA ASP A 9 -6.12 -6.99 -5.22
C ASP A 9 -5.69 -8.45 -4.95
N LEU A 10 -4.38 -8.73 -4.88
CA LEU A 10 -3.86 -10.11 -4.72
C LEU A 10 -3.97 -10.65 -3.28
N ASP A 11 -4.49 -9.87 -2.35
CA ASP A 11 -4.81 -10.38 -1.01
C ASP A 11 -5.99 -11.35 -1.05
N ASP A 12 -6.99 -11.10 -1.90
CA ASP A 12 -8.21 -11.89 -1.98
C ASP A 12 -8.04 -13.15 -2.83
N ARG A 13 -7.87 -12.98 -4.15
CA ARG A 13 -7.75 -14.10 -5.10
C ARG A 13 -6.62 -13.85 -6.09
N VAL A 14 -5.83 -14.90 -6.31
CA VAL A 14 -4.79 -14.94 -7.33
C VAL A 14 -5.33 -15.68 -8.54
N ILE A 15 -5.45 -14.96 -9.66
CA ILE A 15 -5.95 -15.50 -10.93
C ILE A 15 -4.93 -15.17 -12.03
N PRO A 16 -4.50 -16.17 -12.84
CA PRO A 16 -4.83 -17.59 -12.73
C PRO A 16 -4.21 -18.21 -11.47
N THR A 17 -4.90 -19.17 -10.88
CA THR A 17 -4.36 -19.90 -9.73
C THR A 17 -3.15 -20.72 -10.21
N PRO A 18 -1.98 -20.58 -9.58
CA PRO A 18 -0.81 -21.33 -10.00
C PRO A 18 -1.10 -22.84 -9.87
N PRO A 19 -0.74 -23.66 -10.89
CA PRO A 19 -1.09 -25.07 -10.93
C PRO A 19 -0.37 -25.90 -9.84
N THR A 20 0.70 -25.36 -9.24
CA THR A 20 1.42 -25.99 -8.14
C THR A 20 2.02 -24.90 -7.24
N PRO A 21 1.96 -25.04 -5.91
CA PRO A 21 2.65 -24.12 -5.00
C PRO A 21 4.16 -24.19 -5.27
N GLN A 22 4.76 -23.09 -5.69
CA GLN A 22 6.21 -23.00 -5.86
C GLN A 22 6.81 -22.40 -4.60
N GLY A 23 7.64 -23.17 -3.91
CA GLY A 23 8.39 -22.67 -2.75
C GLY A 23 9.28 -21.49 -3.17
N GLY A 24 9.27 -20.41 -2.39
CA GLY A 24 10.06 -19.21 -2.67
C GLY A 24 9.40 -18.20 -3.60
N PHE A 25 8.14 -18.42 -4.04
CA PHE A 25 7.35 -17.44 -4.76
C PHE A 25 6.13 -16.99 -3.94
N LEU A 26 5.97 -15.68 -3.74
CA LEU A 26 4.91 -15.07 -2.94
C LEU A 26 3.99 -14.23 -3.82
N PHE A 27 2.72 -14.59 -3.92
CA PHE A 27 1.68 -13.70 -4.43
C PHE A 27 1.11 -12.89 -3.27
N ALA A 28 1.24 -11.56 -3.33
CA ALA A 28 0.90 -10.70 -2.21
C ALA A 28 0.10 -9.47 -2.67
N GLY A 29 -1.00 -9.19 -1.97
CA GLY A 29 -1.56 -7.85 -1.90
C GLY A 29 -0.95 -7.05 -0.75
N PRO A 30 -1.52 -5.87 -0.46
CA PRO A 30 -1.08 -4.96 0.60
C PRO A 30 -0.77 -5.64 1.94
N LYS A 31 -1.70 -6.42 2.48
CA LYS A 31 -1.61 -7.03 3.81
C LYS A 31 -0.59 -8.16 3.83
N LYS A 32 -0.58 -9.03 2.81
CA LYS A 32 0.41 -10.11 2.71
C LYS A 32 1.83 -9.57 2.52
N LEU A 33 2.00 -8.54 1.70
CA LEU A 33 3.30 -7.91 1.48
C LEU A 33 3.82 -7.28 2.77
N LEU A 34 2.97 -6.55 3.48
CA LEU A 34 3.29 -5.94 4.76
C LEU A 34 3.76 -7.00 5.76
N ALA A 35 2.95 -8.03 6.00
CA ALA A 35 3.26 -9.10 6.96
C ALA A 35 4.56 -9.85 6.61
N PHE A 36 4.80 -10.09 5.33
CA PHE A 36 6.05 -10.71 4.86
C PHE A 36 7.27 -9.84 5.17
N LEU A 37 7.20 -8.54 4.85
CA LEU A 37 8.30 -7.61 5.10
C LEU A 37 8.54 -7.40 6.59
N GLU A 38 7.49 -7.37 7.41
CA GLU A 38 7.62 -7.30 8.87
C GLU A 38 8.34 -8.52 9.43
N SER A 39 7.98 -9.72 8.97
CA SER A 39 8.67 -10.95 9.34
C SER A 39 10.14 -10.91 8.94
N ALA A 40 10.43 -10.50 7.70
CA ALA A 40 11.79 -10.40 7.18
C ALA A 40 12.67 -9.37 7.91
N LEU A 41 12.07 -8.28 8.41
CA LEU A 41 12.77 -7.17 9.05
C LEU A 41 12.76 -7.24 10.59
N GLY A 42 12.06 -8.21 11.17
CA GLY A 42 11.90 -8.37 12.62
C GLY A 42 10.99 -7.31 13.25
N LEU A 43 9.91 -6.94 12.55
CA LEU A 43 8.86 -5.99 12.98
C LEU A 43 7.54 -6.71 13.30
N THR A 44 7.58 -7.99 13.65
CA THR A 44 6.38 -8.77 14.01
C THR A 44 5.85 -8.38 15.39
N GLY A 45 4.57 -8.67 15.66
CA GLY A 45 3.95 -8.48 16.98
C GLY A 45 2.85 -7.44 17.02
N HIS A 46 2.46 -6.87 15.88
CA HIS A 46 1.32 -5.98 15.79
C HIS A 46 -0.01 -6.75 15.94
N PRO A 47 -0.96 -6.28 16.75
CA PRO A 47 -2.29 -6.88 16.82
C PRO A 47 -3.00 -6.70 15.46
N ASN A 48 -3.70 -7.76 15.03
CA ASN A 48 -4.57 -7.67 13.86
C ASN A 48 -5.91 -7.08 14.26
N ASN A 49 -6.55 -6.35 13.33
CA ASN A 49 -7.91 -5.84 13.49
C ASN A 49 -8.08 -4.87 14.68
N ASN A 50 -7.11 -3.98 14.88
CA ASN A 50 -7.09 -2.98 15.96
C ASN A 50 -7.79 -1.66 15.58
N ASP A 51 -8.49 -1.59 14.45
CA ASP A 51 -9.10 -0.35 13.95
C ASP A 51 -10.08 0.28 14.95
N TYR A 52 -10.93 -0.53 15.59
CA TYR A 52 -11.85 -0.03 16.62
C TYR A 52 -11.10 0.63 17.80
N LEU A 53 -10.01 0.01 18.25
CA LEU A 53 -9.19 0.54 19.34
C LEU A 53 -8.50 1.84 18.93
N ARG A 54 -7.97 1.90 17.69
CA ARG A 54 -7.36 3.11 17.14
C ARG A 54 -8.36 4.26 17.02
N ILE A 55 -9.59 3.98 16.59
CA ILE A 55 -10.66 4.98 16.52
C ILE A 55 -10.94 5.54 17.92
N GLU A 56 -11.05 4.69 18.94
CA GLU A 56 -11.27 5.15 20.31
C GLU A 56 -10.07 5.95 20.84
N GLN A 57 -8.83 5.49 20.64
CA GLN A 57 -7.61 6.23 21.01
C GLN A 57 -7.57 7.61 20.35
N TYR A 58 -7.91 7.67 19.06
CA TYR A 58 -7.96 8.92 18.31
C TYR A 58 -9.08 9.84 18.80
N ARG A 59 -10.26 9.30 19.12
CA ARG A 59 -11.38 10.05 19.72
C ARG A 59 -10.97 10.71 21.04
N GLN A 60 -10.21 10.02 21.87
CA GLN A 60 -9.68 10.58 23.13
C GLN A 60 -8.66 11.70 22.88
N ALA A 61 -7.81 11.56 21.85
CA ALA A 61 -6.89 12.62 21.46
C ALA A 61 -7.63 13.87 20.94
N LEU A 62 -8.70 13.68 20.16
CA LEU A 62 -9.56 14.79 19.73
C LEU A 62 -10.23 15.51 20.89
N LEU A 63 -10.66 14.77 21.91
CA LEU A 63 -11.24 15.36 23.12
C LEU A 63 -10.22 16.22 23.88
N ARG A 64 -8.99 15.71 24.07
CA ARG A 64 -7.88 16.46 24.70
C ARG A 64 -7.48 17.69 23.88
N HIS A 65 -7.46 17.58 22.55
CA HIS A 65 -7.18 18.72 21.67
C HIS A 65 -8.26 19.80 21.80
N LEU A 66 -9.54 19.44 21.88
CA LEU A 66 -10.64 20.38 22.08
C LEU A 66 -10.60 21.12 23.43
N GLU A 67 -10.02 20.52 24.47
CA GLU A 67 -9.79 21.22 25.75
C GLU A 67 -8.83 22.41 25.60
N GLN A 68 -7.89 22.32 24.67
CA GLN A 68 -6.89 23.36 24.38
C GLN A 68 -7.34 24.28 23.24
N CYS A 69 -8.10 23.76 22.28
CA CYS A 69 -8.56 24.44 21.08
C CYS A 69 -10.06 24.18 20.84
N PRO A 70 -10.96 24.84 21.59
CA PRO A 70 -12.40 24.61 21.50
C PRO A 70 -13.01 24.89 20.12
N ASP A 71 -12.41 25.82 19.39
CA ASP A 71 -12.88 26.29 18.08
C ASP A 71 -12.23 25.53 16.90
N ALA A 72 -11.63 24.35 17.13
CA ALA A 72 -11.02 23.55 16.07
C ALA A 72 -12.04 23.24 14.94
N PHE A 73 -11.58 23.19 13.69
CA PHE A 73 -12.46 23.04 12.52
C PHE A 73 -13.42 21.83 12.57
N TYR A 74 -13.08 20.79 13.32
CA TYR A 74 -13.87 19.57 13.46
C TYR A 74 -14.82 19.59 14.66
N ALA A 75 -14.80 20.62 15.52
CA ALA A 75 -15.53 20.66 16.79
C ALA A 75 -17.04 20.44 16.61
N ALA A 76 -17.66 21.11 15.62
CA ALA A 76 -19.08 20.95 15.33
C ALA A 76 -19.44 19.51 14.89
N SER A 77 -18.58 18.88 14.08
CA SER A 77 -18.75 17.48 13.67
C SER A 77 -18.58 16.53 14.85
N PHE A 78 -17.64 16.81 15.75
CA PHE A 78 -17.39 15.98 16.93
C PHE A 78 -18.57 16.01 17.91
N VAL A 79 -19.24 17.16 18.07
CA VAL A 79 -20.47 17.27 18.86
C VAL A 79 -21.60 16.45 18.23
N ALA A 80 -21.70 16.43 16.90
CA ALA A 80 -22.72 15.67 16.18
C ALA A 80 -22.49 14.15 16.26
N ASP A 81 -21.26 13.69 16.00
CA ASP A 81 -20.85 12.29 16.08
C ASP A 81 -19.34 12.17 16.32
N GLN A 82 -18.98 11.74 17.53
CA GLN A 82 -17.58 11.61 17.94
C GLN A 82 -16.87 10.46 17.24
N PHE A 83 -17.55 9.33 16.98
CA PHE A 83 -16.95 8.16 16.37
C PHE A 83 -16.75 8.34 14.87
N ALA A 84 -17.74 8.91 14.18
CA ALA A 84 -17.61 9.22 12.76
C ALA A 84 -16.49 10.26 12.52
N THR A 85 -16.43 11.31 13.36
CA THR A 85 -15.38 12.33 13.27
C THR A 85 -13.99 11.75 13.52
N ALA A 86 -13.84 10.91 14.55
CA ALA A 86 -12.58 10.23 14.84
C ALA A 86 -12.14 9.31 13.70
N THR A 87 -13.08 8.55 13.13
CA THR A 87 -12.81 7.64 12.00
C THR A 87 -12.31 8.40 10.77
N GLU A 88 -12.99 9.50 10.41
CA GLU A 88 -12.61 10.31 9.24
C GLU A 88 -11.26 10.98 9.44
N LEU A 89 -11.02 11.63 10.58
CA LEU A 89 -9.74 12.30 10.84
C LEU A 89 -8.56 11.31 10.96
N LEU A 90 -8.78 10.15 11.58
CA LEU A 90 -7.79 9.06 11.61
C LEU A 90 -7.47 8.54 10.20
N SER A 91 -8.48 8.42 9.32
CA SER A 91 -8.26 8.05 7.93
C SER A 91 -7.42 9.08 7.18
N ARG A 92 -7.68 10.39 7.37
CA ARG A 92 -6.87 11.46 6.78
C ARG A 92 -5.43 11.45 7.31
N ARG A 93 -5.26 11.21 8.61
CA ARG A 93 -3.96 11.04 9.22
C ARG A 93 -3.19 9.89 8.57
N ASP A 94 -3.81 8.72 8.42
CA ASP A 94 -3.19 7.55 7.80
C ASP A 94 -2.85 7.79 6.31
N GLU A 95 -3.71 8.49 5.57
CA GLU A 95 -3.47 8.87 4.17
C GLU A 95 -2.24 9.79 4.04
N LEU A 96 -2.14 10.82 4.87
CA LEU A 96 -0.99 11.74 4.88
C LEU A 96 0.31 11.03 5.28
N LEU A 97 0.24 10.13 6.26
CA LEU A 97 1.39 9.34 6.69
C LEU A 97 1.89 8.44 5.54
N LEU A 98 0.98 7.77 4.81
CA LEU A 98 1.32 6.97 3.63
C LEU A 98 1.89 7.85 2.49
N ALA A 99 1.42 9.08 2.34
CA ALA A 99 1.99 10.04 1.41
C ALA A 99 3.42 10.48 1.80
N GLY A 100 3.84 10.23 3.04
CA GLY A 100 5.17 10.53 3.56
C GLY A 100 5.27 11.84 4.31
N TRP A 101 4.15 12.37 4.79
CA TRP A 101 4.15 13.56 5.63
C TRP A 101 4.55 13.22 7.07
N GLY A 102 5.41 14.06 7.66
CA GLY A 102 6.02 13.82 8.98
C GLY A 102 5.34 14.52 10.15
N PHE A 103 4.24 15.25 9.92
CA PHE A 103 3.48 15.99 10.95
C PHE A 103 4.30 17.06 11.70
N ASP A 104 5.40 17.53 11.11
CA ASP A 104 6.18 18.66 11.65
C ASP A 104 5.39 19.97 11.55
N LEU A 105 5.31 20.71 12.66
CA LEU A 105 4.69 22.04 12.68
C LEU A 105 5.60 23.05 11.97
N VAL A 106 5.07 23.70 10.92
CA VAL A 106 5.76 24.77 10.20
C VAL A 106 4.98 26.10 10.28
N PRO A 107 5.66 27.26 10.25
CA PRO A 107 5.00 28.55 10.11
C PRO A 107 4.10 28.58 8.85
N GLU A 108 2.96 29.25 8.92
CA GLU A 108 2.00 29.41 7.80
C GLU A 108 1.36 28.11 7.26
N MET A 109 1.36 27.03 8.05
CA MET A 109 0.64 25.82 7.68
C MET A 109 -0.90 26.03 7.67
N PRO A 110 -1.63 25.49 6.67
CA PRO A 110 -3.09 25.50 6.64
C PRO A 110 -3.69 24.89 7.90
N GLU A 111 -4.79 25.48 8.38
CA GLU A 111 -5.44 25.13 9.65
C GLU A 111 -5.65 23.63 9.81
N ARG A 112 -6.23 22.95 8.81
CA ARG A 112 -6.54 21.51 8.89
C ARG A 112 -5.30 20.64 9.07
N LEU A 113 -4.21 20.95 8.36
CA LEU A 113 -2.95 20.21 8.50
C LEU A 113 -2.33 20.52 9.87
N ARG A 114 -2.38 21.78 10.30
CA ARG A 114 -1.92 22.17 11.64
C ARG A 114 -2.63 21.40 12.75
N THR A 115 -3.95 21.32 12.69
CA THR A 115 -4.74 20.55 13.66
C THR A 115 -4.32 19.08 13.70
N LEU A 116 -4.14 18.43 12.54
CA LEU A 116 -3.69 17.03 12.51
C LEU A 116 -2.27 16.86 13.08
N ALA A 117 -1.36 17.80 12.83
CA ALA A 117 -0.03 17.79 13.42
C ALA A 117 -0.03 18.02 14.94
N GLU A 118 -0.86 18.94 15.43
CA GLU A 118 -1.06 19.17 16.88
C GLU A 118 -1.60 17.92 17.58
N ILE A 119 -2.58 17.23 16.98
CA ILE A 119 -3.12 15.97 17.51
C ILE A 119 -2.02 14.90 17.52
N GLU A 120 -1.20 14.78 16.46
CA GLU A 120 -0.09 13.82 16.41
C GLU A 120 0.93 14.08 17.55
N GLN A 121 1.19 15.35 17.88
CA GLN A 121 2.07 15.72 18.99
C GLN A 121 1.54 15.27 20.36
N LEU A 122 0.23 15.18 20.56
CA LEU A 122 -0.34 14.68 21.82
C LEU A 122 0.06 13.22 22.11
N PHE A 123 0.21 12.40 21.06
CA PHE A 123 0.68 11.02 21.18
C PHE A 123 2.19 10.93 21.48
N HIS A 124 2.98 11.89 21.00
CA HIS A 124 4.42 11.94 21.27
C HIS A 124 4.73 12.45 22.69
N GLN A 125 4.01 13.45 23.17
CA GLN A 125 4.24 14.08 24.48
C GLN A 125 3.89 13.15 25.64
N ASN A 126 2.87 12.30 25.48
CA ASN A 126 2.37 11.40 26.52
C ASN A 126 2.82 9.95 26.30
N ALA A 127 4.00 9.75 25.70
CA ALA A 127 4.50 8.43 25.34
C ALA A 127 4.61 7.45 26.53
N GLU A 128 4.62 7.91 27.78
CA GLU A 128 4.65 7.04 28.97
C GLU A 128 3.26 6.52 29.39
N ASP A 129 2.17 7.19 28.99
CA ASP A 129 0.81 6.76 29.30
C ASP A 129 0.29 5.79 28.22
N PRO A 130 0.02 4.51 28.56
CA PRO A 130 -0.56 3.56 27.61
C PRO A 130 -1.89 4.02 27.01
N ALA A 131 -2.68 4.82 27.75
CA ALA A 131 -3.96 5.38 27.30
C ALA A 131 -3.81 6.62 26.39
N ALA A 132 -2.58 7.10 26.20
CA ALA A 132 -2.25 8.21 25.32
C ALA A 132 -1.35 7.78 24.14
N ARG A 133 -1.24 6.47 23.89
CA ARG A 133 -0.59 5.92 22.69
C ARG A 133 -1.62 5.59 21.61
N LEU A 134 -1.24 5.82 20.36
CA LEU A 134 -1.97 5.31 19.21
C LEU A 134 -1.38 3.95 18.81
N ASP A 135 -2.22 2.94 18.74
CA ASP A 135 -1.80 1.62 18.30
C ASP A 135 -1.39 1.66 16.81
N PRO A 136 -0.32 0.95 16.41
CA PRO A 136 0.15 0.98 15.04
C PRO A 136 -0.89 0.44 14.06
N GLY A 137 -1.30 1.25 13.10
CA GLY A 137 -2.14 0.83 11.98
C GLY A 137 -1.33 0.42 10.76
N PHE A 138 -2.02 0.17 9.65
CA PHE A 138 -1.37 -0.14 8.38
C PHE A 138 -0.35 0.94 7.96
N ALA A 139 -0.72 2.22 8.09
CA ALA A 139 0.15 3.35 7.72
C ALA A 139 1.41 3.41 8.59
N ASP A 140 1.28 3.26 9.91
CA ASP A 140 2.40 3.25 10.86
C ASP A 140 3.37 2.10 10.57
N ARG A 141 2.82 0.91 10.33
CA ARG A 141 3.58 -0.29 9.99
C ARG A 141 4.34 -0.13 8.67
N MET A 142 3.71 0.46 7.66
CA MET A 142 4.36 0.80 6.39
C MET A 142 5.55 1.76 6.59
N VAL A 143 5.39 2.80 7.40
CA VAL A 143 6.50 3.73 7.71
C VAL A 143 7.62 3.04 8.46
N ALA A 144 7.31 2.19 9.44
CA ALA A 144 8.31 1.40 10.17
C ALA A 144 9.12 0.50 9.24
N ILE A 145 8.47 -0.15 8.27
CA ILE A 145 9.12 -0.95 7.23
C ILE A 145 10.03 -0.08 6.37
N MET A 146 9.53 1.04 5.84
CA MET A 146 10.32 1.97 5.03
C MET A 146 11.58 2.42 5.75
N HIS A 147 11.47 2.74 7.04
CA HIS A 147 12.62 3.08 7.87
C HIS A 147 13.59 1.90 8.04
N LYS A 148 13.12 0.69 8.37
CA LYS A 148 13.98 -0.49 8.53
C LYS A 148 14.66 -0.94 7.24
N LEU A 149 14.01 -0.77 6.08
CA LEU A 149 14.60 -1.04 4.77
C LEU A 149 15.82 -0.18 4.45
N SER A 150 15.96 0.99 5.07
CA SER A 150 17.17 1.82 4.89
C SER A 150 18.39 1.27 5.61
N VAL A 151 18.20 0.40 6.62
CA VAL A 151 19.26 -0.06 7.54
C VAL A 151 19.50 -1.57 7.49
N ARG A 152 18.53 -2.36 7.03
CA ARG A 152 18.61 -3.82 7.01
C ARG A 152 18.39 -4.39 5.61
N PRO A 153 19.13 -5.43 5.23
CA PRO A 153 18.87 -6.16 3.99
C PRO A 153 17.55 -6.93 4.09
N HIS A 154 16.95 -7.21 2.94
CA HIS A 154 15.74 -8.02 2.83
C HIS A 154 15.98 -9.28 1.95
N PRO A 155 15.14 -10.32 2.07
CA PRO A 155 15.32 -11.57 1.32
C PRO A 155 14.75 -11.56 -0.11
N VAL A 156 14.13 -10.45 -0.55
CA VAL A 156 13.48 -10.32 -1.87
C VAL A 156 14.51 -10.28 -2.99
N ARG A 157 14.31 -11.10 -4.03
CA ARG A 157 15.16 -11.18 -5.23
C ARG A 157 14.48 -10.62 -6.46
N HIS A 158 13.26 -11.05 -6.75
CA HIS A 158 12.47 -10.52 -7.85
C HIS A 158 11.15 -9.92 -7.34
N ILE A 159 10.77 -8.76 -7.90
CA ILE A 159 9.47 -8.14 -7.67
C ILE A 159 8.79 -8.02 -9.03
N TYR A 160 7.72 -8.77 -9.22
CA TYR A 160 6.85 -8.69 -10.38
C TYR A 160 5.63 -7.85 -10.01
N LEU A 161 5.40 -6.76 -10.73
CA LEU A 161 4.20 -5.97 -10.54
C LEU A 161 3.08 -6.52 -11.44
N ASN A 162 1.91 -6.77 -10.86
CA ASN A 162 0.72 -7.16 -11.61
C ASN A 162 0.20 -5.99 -12.47
N GLU A 163 0.31 -4.79 -11.94
CA GLU A 163 -0.08 -3.55 -12.59
C GLU A 163 1.14 -2.66 -12.84
N ARG A 164 0.98 -1.68 -13.72
CA ARG A 164 2.05 -0.71 -13.98
C ARG A 164 2.37 0.06 -12.73
N LYS A 165 3.66 0.25 -12.46
CA LYS A 165 4.16 1.01 -11.30
C LYS A 165 3.43 2.36 -11.16
N GLU A 166 3.17 3.05 -12.26
CA GLU A 166 2.54 4.38 -12.28
C GLU A 166 1.09 4.39 -11.77
N LEU A 167 0.41 3.24 -11.85
CA LEU A 167 -0.97 3.07 -11.36
C LEU A 167 -1.01 2.74 -9.87
N LEU A 168 0.13 2.34 -9.28
CA LEU A 168 0.18 2.01 -7.86
C LEU A 168 0.04 3.28 -7.01
N PRO A 169 -0.63 3.17 -5.85
CA PRO A 169 -0.59 4.20 -4.81
C PRO A 169 0.85 4.64 -4.48
N VAL A 170 1.03 5.91 -4.15
CA VAL A 170 2.35 6.54 -3.93
C VAL A 170 3.21 5.75 -2.94
N HIS A 171 2.62 5.26 -1.84
CA HIS A 171 3.33 4.50 -0.83
C HIS A 171 3.88 3.17 -1.35
N PHE A 172 3.15 2.47 -2.23
CA PHE A 172 3.64 1.23 -2.86
C PHE A 172 4.71 1.50 -3.91
N ARG A 173 4.60 2.60 -4.67
CA ARG A 173 5.68 3.04 -5.56
C ARG A 173 6.97 3.26 -4.80
N ARG A 174 6.91 4.02 -3.70
CA ARG A 174 8.05 4.29 -2.81
C ARG A 174 8.62 3.00 -2.22
N LEU A 175 7.77 2.08 -1.77
CA LEU A 175 8.18 0.79 -1.20
C LEU A 175 8.93 -0.06 -2.22
N VAL A 176 8.34 -0.26 -3.39
CA VAL A 176 8.93 -1.10 -4.45
C VAL A 176 10.26 -0.50 -4.93
N GLU A 177 10.34 0.83 -5.05
CA GLU A 177 11.59 1.52 -5.36
C GLU A 177 12.64 1.38 -4.25
N ALA A 178 12.24 1.42 -2.98
CA ALA A 178 13.15 1.18 -1.86
C ALA A 178 13.72 -0.24 -1.86
N LEU A 179 12.89 -1.25 -2.17
CA LEU A 179 13.32 -2.64 -2.30
C LEU A 179 14.27 -2.81 -3.50
N ALA A 180 13.94 -2.21 -4.64
CA ALA A 180 14.75 -2.29 -5.86
C ALA A 180 16.12 -1.60 -5.75
N LYS A 181 16.29 -0.65 -4.82
CA LYS A 181 17.58 -0.01 -4.54
C LYS A 181 18.59 -0.94 -3.84
N GLN A 182 18.13 -1.98 -3.14
CA GLN A 182 19.04 -2.92 -2.50
C GLN A 182 19.69 -3.85 -3.54
N LYS A 183 20.97 -4.16 -3.35
CA LYS A 183 21.73 -5.00 -4.28
C LYS A 183 21.12 -6.40 -4.34
N GLY A 184 20.85 -6.88 -5.56
CA GLY A 184 20.32 -8.22 -5.81
C GLY A 184 18.81 -8.28 -6.03
N THR A 185 18.11 -7.16 -5.90
CA THR A 185 16.67 -7.05 -6.20
C THR A 185 16.44 -6.60 -7.63
N VAL A 186 15.61 -7.32 -8.38
CA VAL A 186 15.22 -6.95 -9.75
C VAL A 186 13.71 -6.67 -9.78
N LEU A 187 13.34 -5.48 -10.23
CA LEU A 187 11.96 -5.06 -10.42
C LEU A 187 11.51 -5.30 -11.87
N HIS A 188 10.42 -6.03 -12.04
CA HIS A 188 9.74 -6.29 -13.29
C HIS A 188 8.43 -5.49 -13.33
N ASN A 189 8.41 -4.41 -14.11
CA ASN A 189 7.24 -3.58 -14.34
C ASN A 189 6.58 -4.03 -15.66
N PRO A 190 5.26 -4.29 -15.71
CA PRO A 190 4.61 -4.61 -16.98
C PRO A 190 4.69 -3.41 -17.93
N ASP A 191 5.14 -3.66 -19.17
CA ASP A 191 5.25 -2.61 -20.19
C ASP A 191 3.87 -2.00 -20.51
N ALA A 192 3.83 -0.67 -20.67
CA ALA A 192 2.60 0.09 -20.99
C ALA A 192 1.93 -0.33 -22.31
N GLY A 193 2.67 -1.02 -23.16
CA GLY A 193 2.11 -1.82 -24.23
C GLY A 193 2.89 -3.11 -24.25
N THR A 194 2.21 -4.24 -24.05
CA THR A 194 2.74 -5.48 -24.60
C THR A 194 2.72 -5.32 -26.13
N GLN A 195 3.75 -4.69 -26.70
CA GLN A 195 4.23 -5.18 -27.98
C GLN A 195 4.51 -6.65 -27.70
N ALA A 196 3.70 -7.51 -28.30
CA ALA A 196 3.96 -8.92 -28.28
C ALA A 196 5.40 -9.10 -28.76
N ALA A 197 6.34 -9.35 -27.85
CA ALA A 197 7.57 -10.04 -28.18
C ALA A 197 7.16 -11.15 -29.14
N GLU A 198 7.69 -11.12 -30.37
CA GLU A 198 7.19 -11.85 -31.55
C GLU A 198 6.43 -13.08 -31.10
N ALA A 199 5.09 -12.95 -31.00
CA ALA A 199 4.34 -14.02 -30.39
C ALA A 199 4.67 -15.28 -31.20
N PRO A 200 5.02 -16.40 -30.54
CA PRO A 200 5.20 -17.65 -31.25
C PRO A 200 3.99 -17.86 -32.16
N PRO A 201 4.12 -18.56 -33.30
CA PRO A 201 3.03 -18.76 -34.25
C PRO A 201 1.96 -19.70 -33.69
N THR A 202 1.40 -19.33 -32.53
CA THR A 202 0.34 -19.98 -31.80
C THR A 202 -0.98 -19.30 -32.10
N ASP A 203 -2.08 -20.01 -31.90
CA ASP A 203 -3.43 -19.48 -32.13
C ASP A 203 -3.68 -18.21 -31.30
N LEU A 204 -3.24 -18.19 -30.03
CA LEU A 204 -3.30 -17.01 -29.17
C LEU A 204 -2.41 -15.86 -29.67
N GLY A 205 -1.20 -16.17 -30.13
CA GLY A 205 -0.26 -15.17 -30.66
C GLY A 205 -0.84 -14.48 -31.91
N ASN A 206 -1.43 -15.25 -32.80
CA ASN A 206 -2.12 -14.76 -33.98
C ASN A 206 -3.38 -13.95 -33.63
N PHE A 207 -4.15 -14.39 -32.62
CA PHE A 207 -5.31 -13.66 -32.12
C PHE A 207 -4.92 -12.29 -31.53
N LYS A 208 -3.86 -12.25 -30.71
CA LYS A 208 -3.33 -11.00 -30.11
C LYS A 208 -2.88 -10.01 -31.19
N LYS A 209 -2.14 -10.47 -32.20
CA LYS A 209 -1.73 -9.63 -33.34
C LYS A 209 -2.94 -9.02 -34.06
N ARG A 210 -4.00 -9.80 -34.23
CA ARG A 210 -5.24 -9.34 -34.89
C ARG A 210 -5.99 -8.30 -34.07
N LEU A 211 -6.00 -8.42 -32.74
CA LEU A 211 -6.70 -7.52 -31.83
C LEU A 211 -6.03 -6.14 -31.76
N VAL A 212 -4.70 -6.10 -31.84
CA VAL A 212 -3.90 -4.86 -31.81
C VAL A 212 -3.84 -4.17 -33.18
N ALA A 213 -4.00 -4.91 -34.29
CA ALA A 213 -3.95 -4.32 -35.63
C ALA A 213 -5.14 -3.37 -35.92
N PRO A 214 -4.92 -2.22 -36.61
CA PRO A 214 -5.97 -1.23 -36.91
C PRO A 214 -7.18 -1.84 -37.64
N SER A 215 -8.36 -1.26 -37.42
CA SER A 215 -9.65 -1.79 -37.88
C SER A 215 -9.77 -1.74 -39.41
N GLY A 216 -10.11 -2.88 -40.02
CA GLY A 216 -10.36 -3.05 -41.46
C GLY A 216 -11.06 -4.38 -41.72
N LYS A 217 -11.53 -4.63 -42.96
CA LYS A 217 -12.07 -5.95 -43.36
C LYS A 217 -10.96 -6.99 -43.26
N LYS A 218 -10.96 -7.80 -42.18
CA LYS A 218 -9.94 -8.82 -41.93
C LYS A 218 -10.45 -10.18 -42.40
N GLU A 219 -9.72 -10.86 -43.28
CA GLU A 219 -10.02 -12.22 -43.75
C GLU A 219 -10.19 -13.19 -42.56
N LYS A 220 -11.02 -14.24 -42.74
CA LYS A 220 -11.20 -15.28 -41.71
C LYS A 220 -9.89 -16.06 -41.53
N MET A 221 -9.30 -15.95 -40.34
CA MET A 221 -8.09 -16.70 -40.00
C MET A 221 -8.48 -18.13 -39.59
N ARG A 222 -7.77 -19.13 -40.12
CA ARG A 222 -7.90 -20.53 -39.67
C ARG A 222 -6.96 -20.78 -38.50
N LEU A 223 -7.53 -21.19 -37.38
CA LEU A 223 -6.79 -21.58 -36.18
C LEU A 223 -6.27 -23.02 -36.34
N GLN A 224 -5.09 -23.30 -35.81
CA GLN A 224 -4.42 -24.60 -35.90
C GLN A 224 -4.84 -25.60 -34.80
N LYS A 225 -5.66 -25.15 -33.83
CA LYS A 225 -6.08 -25.93 -32.65
C LYS A 225 -4.89 -26.38 -31.80
N ASP A 226 -3.93 -25.49 -31.59
CA ASP A 226 -2.71 -25.77 -30.83
C ASP A 226 -2.91 -25.79 -29.29
N GLY A 227 -4.13 -25.51 -28.83
CA GLY A 227 -4.49 -25.48 -27.41
C GLY A 227 -4.04 -24.22 -26.65
N SER A 228 -3.59 -23.18 -27.36
CA SER A 228 -3.17 -21.90 -26.76
C SER A 228 -4.33 -20.94 -26.46
N LEU A 229 -5.55 -21.25 -26.93
CA LEU A 229 -6.78 -20.48 -26.71
C LEU A 229 -7.68 -21.11 -25.64
#